data_AF-A0A5M8AT38-F1
#
_entry.id   AF-A0A5M8AT38-F1
#
_cell.length_a   1.000
_cell.length_b   1.000
_cell.length_c   1.000
_cell.angle_alpha   90.00
_cell.angle_beta   90.00
_cell.angle_gamma   90.00
#
_symmetry.space_group_name_H-M   'P 1'
#
loop_
_entity.id
_entity.type
_entity.pdbx_description
1 polymer ?
#
loop_
_entity_poly.entity_id
_entity_poly.type
_entity_poly.pdbx_seq_one_letter_code
_entity_poly.pdbx_strand_id
1 'polypeptide(L)'
;MNLKPQRAALPACFPAADRAATMPDGRLPKVSMSARTLAPILARTLALACLAVPLPAALAQGPASAPAAGSTPASTSASASGELQAPRDFDAERKAVADSRAWTNYRFATAERACYDKFFVTNCIERAKETQRTELAVLRERELEIGEAERAFKAAKRDREQALRQAEYEASQPQRAADEQANRAEFERKQQEQKLRDAQRQAEAPQRAANAAEYQQKQADYDARMREARERGAEQARQRAENVKAYEAKQQQAIQRQREVEERRAKAREKQSSGESPRPFGF
;
A
#
# COMPACT_ATOMS: atom_id res chain seq x y z
N MET A 1 -14.42 -67.37 36.32
CA MET A 1 -15.72 -67.01 35.70
C MET A 1 -15.55 -65.58 35.18
N ASN A 2 -15.08 -65.35 33.93
CA ASN A 2 -15.85 -65.36 32.67
C ASN A 2 -17.12 -64.48 32.82
N LEU A 3 -17.39 -63.41 32.08
CA LEU A 3 -17.09 -63.09 30.67
C LEU A 3 -17.01 -61.56 30.43
N LYS A 4 -16.22 -61.22 29.40
CA LYS A 4 -16.26 -59.98 28.62
C LYS A 4 -17.48 -59.99 27.69
N PRO A 5 -17.86 -58.86 27.08
CA PRO A 5 -18.16 -58.94 25.64
C PRO A 5 -17.39 -57.90 24.82
N GLN A 6 -16.97 -58.37 23.65
CA GLN A 6 -16.36 -57.61 22.56
C GLN A 6 -17.43 -57.17 21.53
N ARG A 7 -17.19 -55.97 20.97
CA ARG A 7 -17.29 -55.50 19.56
C ARG A 7 -18.13 -56.28 18.52
N ALA A 8 -18.84 -55.49 17.70
CA ALA A 8 -18.92 -55.57 16.23
C ALA A 8 -19.15 -54.12 15.72
N ALA A 9 -18.35 -53.45 14.87
CA ALA A 9 -17.90 -53.71 13.49
C ALA A 9 -18.97 -53.47 12.40
N LEU A 10 -19.04 -52.22 11.89
CA LEU A 10 -19.00 -51.69 10.48
C LEU A 10 -19.68 -52.46 9.31
N PRO A 11 -20.14 -51.84 8.18
CA PRO A 11 -19.35 -50.89 7.37
C PRO A 11 -20.04 -49.79 6.50
N ALA A 12 -19.21 -48.78 6.16
CA ALA A 12 -18.98 -48.06 4.89
C ALA A 12 -20.12 -47.58 3.95
N CYS A 13 -20.08 -46.27 3.59
CA CYS A 13 -20.04 -45.81 2.19
C CYS A 13 -19.67 -44.29 2.09
N PHE A 14 -18.54 -44.01 1.44
CA PHE A 14 -18.04 -42.72 0.89
C PHE A 14 -18.81 -42.35 -0.42
N PRO A 15 -18.78 -41.12 -1.01
CA PRO A 15 -17.59 -40.30 -1.34
C PRO A 15 -17.74 -38.76 -1.10
N ALA A 16 -16.67 -38.02 -0.76
CA ALA A 16 -15.67 -37.41 -1.65
C ALA A 16 -16.27 -36.65 -2.86
N ALA A 17 -16.31 -35.31 -2.75
CA ALA A 17 -16.42 -34.41 -3.89
C ALA A 17 -15.44 -33.25 -3.70
N ASP A 18 -14.29 -33.41 -4.36
CA ASP A 18 -13.43 -32.33 -4.81
C ASP A 18 -14.24 -31.27 -5.55
N ARG A 19 -14.06 -30.01 -5.17
CA ARG A 19 -14.36 -28.88 -6.05
C ARG A 19 -13.33 -27.78 -5.85
N ALA A 20 -12.19 -28.00 -6.49
CA ALA A 20 -11.40 -26.92 -7.04
C ALA A 20 -12.25 -26.16 -8.08
N ALA A 21 -12.50 -24.89 -7.83
CA ALA A 21 -12.95 -23.90 -8.81
C ALA A 21 -12.35 -22.56 -8.37
N THR A 22 -11.18 -22.22 -8.91
CA THR A 22 -11.01 -21.16 -9.91
C THR A 22 -11.45 -19.79 -9.41
N MET A 23 -10.45 -18.97 -9.08
CA MET A 23 -10.54 -17.52 -8.96
C MET A 23 -11.20 -16.93 -10.22
N PRO A 24 -12.07 -15.92 -10.06
CA PRO A 24 -12.23 -14.89 -11.07
C PRO A 24 -11.40 -13.65 -10.69
N ASP A 25 -10.83 -13.11 -11.74
CA ASP A 25 -9.98 -11.94 -11.84
C ASP A 25 -10.44 -10.69 -11.08
N GLY A 26 -9.44 -9.88 -10.78
CA GLY A 26 -9.55 -8.63 -10.09
C GLY A 26 -10.48 -7.62 -10.76
N ARG A 27 -11.28 -6.95 -9.91
CA ARG A 27 -11.71 -5.59 -10.12
C ARG A 27 -11.72 -4.88 -8.77
N LEU A 28 -10.58 -4.27 -8.45
CA LEU A 28 -10.51 -3.25 -7.41
C LEU A 28 -11.52 -2.13 -7.74
N PRO A 29 -12.41 -1.74 -6.82
CA PRO A 29 -13.15 -0.50 -7.00
C PRO A 29 -12.13 0.66 -6.96
N LYS A 30 -12.05 1.40 -8.07
CA LYS A 30 -11.36 2.68 -8.12
C LYS A 30 -12.02 3.62 -7.12
N VAL A 31 -11.42 3.76 -5.94
CA VAL A 31 -11.71 4.87 -5.04
C VAL A 31 -11.18 6.11 -5.74
N SER A 32 -12.10 6.90 -6.29
CA SER A 32 -11.81 8.20 -6.88
C SER A 32 -11.29 9.12 -5.79
N MET A 33 -9.98 9.39 -5.81
CA MET A 33 -9.40 10.49 -5.06
C MET A 33 -9.81 11.80 -5.74
N SER A 34 -10.90 12.40 -5.28
CA SER A 34 -11.18 13.79 -5.60
C SER A 34 -10.12 14.68 -4.95
N ALA A 35 -9.28 15.24 -5.81
CA ALA A 35 -8.34 16.28 -5.48
C ALA A 35 -9.07 17.53 -4.96
N ARG A 36 -8.61 17.99 -3.80
CA ARG A 36 -8.40 19.39 -3.41
C ARG A 36 -9.23 20.45 -4.16
N THR A 37 -10.15 21.07 -3.42
CA THR A 37 -10.35 22.52 -3.54
C THR A 37 -9.98 23.17 -2.22
N LEU A 38 -8.81 23.82 -2.23
CA LEU A 38 -8.40 24.85 -1.29
C LEU A 38 -9.37 26.03 -1.43
N ALA A 39 -9.96 26.49 -0.32
CA ALA A 39 -10.58 27.81 -0.26
C ALA A 39 -10.27 28.47 1.09
N PRO A 40 -10.04 29.79 1.10
CA PRO A 40 -9.10 30.43 2.02
C PRO A 40 -9.70 30.92 3.34
N ILE A 41 -8.80 30.95 4.32
CA ILE A 41 -8.89 31.65 5.60
C ILE A 41 -9.13 33.14 5.33
N LEU A 42 -10.30 33.65 5.69
CA LEU A 42 -10.54 35.09 5.80
C LEU A 42 -10.44 35.52 7.26
N ALA A 43 -9.35 36.24 7.50
CA ALA A 43 -9.06 36.97 8.71
C ALA A 43 -10.19 37.95 9.06
N ARG A 44 -10.64 37.90 10.31
CA ARG A 44 -11.33 39.01 10.97
C ARG A 44 -10.56 39.37 12.24
N THR A 45 -9.50 40.14 12.06
CA THR A 45 -8.88 40.96 13.09
C THR A 45 -9.59 42.31 13.11
N LEU A 46 -10.30 42.61 14.21
CA LEU A 46 -10.75 43.96 14.51
C LEU A 46 -10.01 44.39 15.78
N ALA A 47 -9.03 45.27 15.58
CA ALA A 47 -8.28 45.95 16.61
C ALA A 47 -8.97 47.28 16.92
N LEU A 48 -9.24 47.54 18.20
CA LEU A 48 -9.57 48.85 18.77
C LEU A 48 -9.59 48.65 20.30
N ALA A 49 -8.92 49.40 21.17
CA ALA A 49 -7.82 50.34 21.09
C ALA A 49 -7.26 50.43 22.53
N CYS A 50 -5.98 50.70 22.67
CA CYS A 50 -5.29 50.94 23.94
C CYS A 50 -5.94 52.04 24.79
N LEU A 51 -6.01 51.82 26.12
CA LEU A 51 -5.82 52.86 27.13
C LEU A 51 -5.29 52.21 28.42
N ALA A 52 -4.00 52.40 28.65
CA ALA A 52 -3.34 52.18 29.94
C ALA A 52 -3.38 53.49 30.75
N VAL A 53 -3.44 53.40 32.09
CA VAL A 53 -3.01 54.37 33.16
C VAL A 53 -3.68 53.90 34.48
N PRO A 54 -3.04 54.04 35.68
CA PRO A 54 -2.58 52.92 36.50
C PRO A 54 -3.26 52.78 37.88
N LEU A 55 -2.84 51.73 38.61
CA LEU A 55 -3.03 51.47 40.04
C LEU A 55 -2.98 52.72 40.94
N PRO A 56 -3.78 52.71 42.02
CA PRO A 56 -3.26 53.10 43.32
C PRO A 56 -3.43 51.98 44.35
N ALA A 57 -2.34 51.75 45.09
CA ALA A 57 -2.33 51.04 46.35
C ALA A 57 -3.12 51.86 47.39
N ALA A 58 -4.06 51.22 48.09
CA ALA A 58 -4.61 51.74 49.33
C ALA A 58 -4.95 50.57 50.27
N LEU A 59 -4.45 50.72 51.48
CA LEU A 59 -4.52 49.83 52.64
C LEU A 59 -5.96 49.57 53.07
N ALA A 60 -6.29 48.33 53.48
CA ALA A 60 -7.24 48.08 54.55
C ALA A 60 -7.13 46.64 55.08
N GLN A 61 -6.83 46.55 56.37
CA GLN A 61 -6.89 45.36 57.22
C GLN A 61 -8.36 45.03 57.54
N GLY A 62 -8.70 43.75 57.69
CA GLY A 62 -9.97 43.30 58.26
C GLY A 62 -10.10 41.77 58.28
N PRO A 63 -10.74 41.16 59.30
CA PRO A 63 -10.11 40.10 60.09
C PRO A 63 -10.53 38.66 59.73
N ALA A 64 -9.74 37.75 60.29
CA ALA A 64 -9.97 36.31 60.36
C ALA A 64 -11.35 35.94 60.94
N SER A 65 -11.96 34.92 60.34
CA SER A 65 -12.93 34.02 60.98
C SER A 65 -12.96 32.71 60.18
N ALA A 66 -12.36 31.67 60.75
CA ALA A 66 -12.68 30.29 60.37
C ALA A 66 -14.11 29.96 60.80
N PRO A 67 -14.78 29.03 60.11
CA PRO A 67 -15.03 27.78 60.81
C PRO A 67 -14.58 26.55 60.02
N ALA A 68 -14.07 25.60 60.79
CA ALA A 68 -13.85 24.23 60.39
C ALA A 68 -15.16 23.61 59.87
N ALA A 69 -15.13 23.11 58.63
CA ALA A 69 -16.01 22.05 58.17
C ALA A 69 -15.12 20.84 57.93
N GLY A 70 -15.38 19.78 58.70
CA GLY A 70 -14.60 18.56 58.70
C GLY A 70 -14.68 17.86 57.36
N SER A 71 -13.58 17.89 56.62
CA SER A 71 -13.28 16.89 55.61
C SER A 71 -12.73 15.66 56.34
N THR A 72 -13.63 14.71 56.61
CA THR A 72 -13.29 13.33 56.94
C THR A 72 -12.49 12.74 55.76
N PRO A 73 -11.24 12.29 55.95
CA PRO A 73 -10.64 11.37 55.00
C PRO A 73 -11.16 9.98 55.36
N ALA A 74 -12.40 9.68 54.97
CA ALA A 74 -12.83 8.29 54.82
C ALA A 74 -12.25 7.76 53.50
N SER A 75 -10.93 7.76 53.39
CA SER A 75 -10.25 6.78 52.56
C SER A 75 -10.15 5.53 53.42
N THR A 76 -11.24 4.78 53.47
CA THR A 76 -11.11 3.33 53.56
C THR A 76 -10.33 2.98 52.31
N SER A 77 -9.02 2.89 52.44
CA SER A 77 -8.20 2.10 51.56
C SER A 77 -8.83 0.72 51.59
N ALA A 78 -9.74 0.47 50.65
CA ALA A 78 -10.00 -0.83 50.15
C ALA A 78 -8.66 -1.30 49.59
N SER A 79 -7.84 -1.86 50.48
CA SER A 79 -6.93 -2.93 50.15
C SER A 79 -7.79 -4.10 49.67
N ALA A 80 -8.45 -3.92 48.52
CA ALA A 80 -8.57 -4.99 47.56
C ALA A 80 -7.16 -5.12 47.00
N SER A 81 -6.28 -5.74 47.79
CA SER A 81 -5.30 -6.64 47.23
C SER A 81 -6.07 -7.39 46.16
N GLY A 82 -5.76 -7.08 44.90
CA GLY A 82 -6.24 -7.84 43.76
C GLY A 82 -5.62 -9.22 43.86
N GLU A 83 -6.10 -10.00 44.83
CA GLU A 83 -6.16 -11.42 44.72
C GLU A 83 -6.89 -11.62 43.41
N LEU A 84 -6.10 -12.02 42.42
CA LEU A 84 -6.59 -12.31 41.11
C LEU A 84 -7.58 -13.44 41.30
N GLN A 85 -8.85 -13.06 41.47
CA GLN A 85 -9.92 -14.01 41.55
C GLN A 85 -9.73 -14.90 40.33
N ALA A 86 -9.59 -16.20 40.61
CA ALA A 86 -9.52 -17.20 39.57
C ALA A 86 -10.62 -16.89 38.53
N PRO A 87 -10.36 -17.09 37.23
CA PRO A 87 -11.28 -16.68 36.18
C PRO A 87 -12.69 -17.21 36.49
N ARG A 88 -13.59 -16.30 36.88
CA ARG A 88 -15.00 -16.60 37.11
C ARG A 88 -15.67 -16.76 35.75
N ASP A 89 -16.53 -17.77 35.63
CA ASP A 89 -17.36 -17.94 34.44
C ASP A 89 -18.62 -17.07 34.56
N PHE A 90 -18.48 -15.79 34.22
CA PHE A 90 -19.58 -14.82 34.26
C PHE A 90 -20.75 -15.21 33.35
N ASP A 91 -20.50 -15.96 32.26
CA ASP A 91 -21.54 -16.43 31.35
C ASP A 91 -22.36 -17.55 31.97
N ALA A 92 -21.72 -18.51 32.62
CA ALA A 92 -22.41 -19.55 33.37
C ALA A 92 -23.23 -18.97 34.53
N GLU A 93 -22.70 -17.98 35.26
CA GLU A 93 -23.41 -17.31 36.34
C GLU A 93 -24.66 -16.58 35.84
N ARG A 94 -24.56 -15.82 34.73
CA ARG A 94 -25.71 -15.18 34.09
C ARG A 94 -26.77 -16.18 33.64
N LYS A 95 -26.33 -17.30 33.05
CA LYS A 95 -27.24 -18.37 32.61
C LYS A 95 -28.00 -18.96 33.79
N ALA A 96 -27.32 -19.24 34.90
CA ALA A 96 -27.96 -19.76 36.11
C ALA A 96 -29.02 -18.79 36.69
N VAL A 97 -28.76 -17.47 36.63
CA VAL A 97 -29.76 -16.46 37.04
C VAL A 97 -30.94 -16.39 36.08
N ALA A 98 -30.70 -16.47 34.76
CA ALA A 98 -31.76 -16.53 33.75
C ALA A 98 -32.64 -17.77 33.91
N ASP A 99 -32.04 -18.94 34.15
CA ASP A 99 -32.75 -20.20 34.40
C ASP A 99 -33.58 -20.10 35.69
N SER A 100 -33.03 -19.51 36.76
CA SER A 100 -33.75 -19.26 38.01
C SER A 100 -34.97 -18.35 37.80
N ARG A 101 -34.81 -17.30 36.99
CA ARG A 101 -35.89 -16.37 36.63
C ARG A 101 -37.00 -17.06 35.84
N ALA A 102 -36.63 -17.91 34.89
CA ALA A 102 -37.59 -18.72 34.13
C ALA A 102 -38.38 -19.65 35.07
N TRP A 103 -37.71 -20.26 36.05
CA TRP A 103 -38.35 -21.13 37.02
C TRP A 103 -39.29 -20.39 37.98
N THR A 104 -38.90 -19.21 38.50
CA THR A 104 -39.78 -18.34 39.28
C THR A 104 -41.04 -17.94 38.49
N ASN A 105 -40.89 -17.58 37.22
CA ASN A 105 -42.03 -17.25 36.36
C ASN A 105 -42.94 -18.44 36.09
N TYR A 106 -42.36 -19.63 35.88
CA TYR A 106 -43.12 -20.87 35.74
C TYR A 106 -43.92 -21.20 37.01
N ARG A 107 -43.31 -21.04 38.20
CA ARG A 107 -43.99 -21.24 39.48
C ARG A 107 -45.11 -20.26 39.69
N PHE A 108 -44.90 -18.99 39.36
CA PHE A 108 -45.95 -17.98 39.39
C PHE A 108 -47.12 -18.35 38.48
N ALA A 109 -46.86 -18.68 37.20
CA ALA A 109 -47.91 -19.07 36.26
C ALA A 109 -48.69 -20.32 36.70
N THR A 110 -48.01 -21.27 37.35
CA THR A 110 -48.64 -22.46 37.91
C THR A 110 -49.51 -22.13 39.13
N ALA A 111 -48.99 -21.29 40.04
CA ALA A 111 -49.71 -20.82 41.21
C ALA A 111 -50.93 -19.98 40.83
N GLU A 112 -50.82 -19.16 39.79
CA GLU A 112 -51.92 -18.35 39.26
C GLU A 112 -53.07 -19.25 38.78
N ARG A 113 -52.77 -20.30 37.99
CA ARG A 113 -53.79 -21.27 37.56
C ARG A 113 -54.47 -21.95 38.74
N ALA A 114 -53.70 -22.40 39.71
CA ALA A 114 -54.21 -23.01 40.93
C ALA A 114 -55.00 -22.05 41.84
N CYS A 115 -54.85 -20.73 41.67
CA CYS A 115 -55.64 -19.75 42.42
C CYS A 115 -57.07 -19.62 41.88
N TYR A 116 -57.31 -19.89 40.59
CA TYR A 116 -58.66 -19.83 40.01
C TYR A 116 -59.59 -20.93 40.54
N ASP A 117 -59.03 -22.02 41.08
CA ASP A 117 -59.81 -23.09 41.72
C ASP A 117 -60.23 -22.77 43.18
N LYS A 118 -59.87 -21.60 43.71
CA LYS A 118 -60.12 -21.22 45.11
C LYS A 118 -61.19 -20.14 45.24
N PHE A 119 -61.90 -20.13 46.38
CA PHE A 119 -62.95 -19.13 46.65
C PHE A 119 -62.43 -17.68 46.76
N PHE A 120 -61.21 -17.47 47.27
CA PHE A 120 -60.60 -16.14 47.40
C PHE A 120 -59.51 -15.90 46.35
N VAL A 121 -59.87 -15.96 45.07
CA VAL A 121 -58.96 -15.83 43.92
C VAL A 121 -58.09 -14.57 44.02
N THR A 122 -58.69 -13.40 44.29
CA THR A 122 -57.98 -12.11 44.33
C THR A 122 -56.86 -12.10 45.38
N ASN A 123 -57.13 -12.55 46.60
CA ASN A 123 -56.11 -12.60 47.65
C ASN A 123 -55.02 -13.65 47.34
N CYS A 124 -55.41 -14.80 46.77
CA CYS A 124 -54.47 -15.83 46.34
C CYS A 124 -53.49 -15.30 45.29
N ILE A 125 -53.99 -14.58 44.27
CA ILE A 125 -53.18 -14.00 43.21
C ILE A 125 -52.24 -12.93 43.75
N GLU A 126 -52.71 -12.03 44.62
CA GLU A 126 -51.84 -11.00 45.22
C GLU A 126 -50.70 -11.62 46.04
N ARG A 127 -50.97 -12.67 46.83
CA ARG A 127 -49.91 -13.39 47.56
C ARG A 127 -48.92 -14.10 46.63
N ALA A 128 -49.40 -14.65 45.51
CA ALA A 128 -48.52 -15.22 44.48
C ALA A 128 -47.65 -14.15 43.82
N LYS A 129 -48.18 -12.95 43.55
CA LYS A 129 -47.43 -11.82 43.02
C LYS A 129 -46.40 -11.29 44.01
N GLU A 130 -46.73 -11.21 45.30
CA GLU A 130 -45.77 -10.82 46.35
C GLU A 130 -44.58 -11.77 46.39
N THR A 131 -44.84 -13.08 46.35
CA THR A 131 -43.79 -14.10 46.30
C THR A 131 -42.93 -13.97 45.04
N GLN A 132 -43.55 -13.75 43.88
CA GLN A 132 -42.81 -13.52 42.63
C GLN A 132 -41.95 -12.25 42.70
N ARG A 133 -42.49 -11.15 43.25
CA ARG A 133 -41.77 -9.88 43.38
C ARG A 133 -40.54 -10.02 44.26
N THR A 134 -40.62 -10.73 45.38
CA THR A 134 -39.47 -10.94 46.28
C THR A 134 -38.42 -11.84 45.65
N GLU A 135 -38.82 -12.95 45.02
CA GLU A 135 -37.88 -13.85 44.31
C GLU A 135 -37.16 -13.11 43.16
N LEU A 136 -37.90 -12.36 42.34
CA LEU A 136 -37.31 -11.58 41.25
C LEU A 136 -36.42 -10.42 41.74
N ALA A 137 -36.70 -9.86 42.92
CA ALA A 137 -35.86 -8.82 43.52
C ALA A 137 -34.48 -9.36 43.90
N VAL A 138 -34.43 -10.54 44.54
CA VAL A 138 -33.17 -11.23 44.88
C VAL A 138 -32.37 -11.57 43.62
N LEU A 139 -33.02 -12.05 42.57
CA LEU A 139 -32.34 -12.34 41.31
C LEU A 139 -31.76 -11.07 40.66
N ARG A 140 -32.47 -9.94 40.72
CA ARG A 140 -31.97 -8.66 40.19
C ARG A 140 -30.73 -8.16 40.94
N GLU A 141 -30.71 -8.29 42.27
CA GLU A 141 -29.54 -7.96 43.08
C GLU A 141 -28.32 -8.78 42.64
N ARG A 142 -28.51 -10.09 42.46
CA ARG A 142 -27.46 -10.98 41.92
C ARG A 142 -27.01 -10.61 40.51
N GLU A 143 -27.92 -10.21 39.61
CA GLU A 143 -27.55 -9.71 38.27
C GLU A 143 -26.65 -8.47 38.35
N LEU A 144 -26.92 -7.55 39.30
CA LEU A 144 -26.12 -6.34 39.51
C LEU A 144 -24.72 -6.68 40.04
N GLU A 145 -24.63 -7.57 41.04
CA GLU A 145 -23.36 -8.05 41.59
C GLU A 145 -22.47 -8.69 40.53
N ILE A 146 -23.04 -9.55 39.67
CA ILE A 146 -22.33 -10.17 38.54
C ILE A 146 -21.81 -9.08 37.58
N GLY A 147 -22.64 -8.09 37.27
CA GLY A 147 -22.27 -6.97 36.38
C GLY A 147 -21.16 -6.08 36.96
N GLU A 148 -21.19 -5.82 38.27
CA GLU A 148 -20.14 -5.06 38.97
C GLU A 148 -18.83 -5.82 39.02
N ALA A 149 -18.87 -7.12 39.36
CA ALA A 149 -17.70 -7.98 39.36
C ALA A 149 -17.06 -8.09 37.96
N GLU A 150 -17.86 -8.22 36.90
CA GLU A 150 -17.34 -8.26 35.53
C GLU A 150 -16.68 -6.94 35.13
N ARG A 151 -17.29 -5.80 35.48
CA ARG A 151 -16.70 -4.47 35.21
C ARG A 151 -15.36 -4.30 35.96
N ALA A 152 -15.32 -4.68 37.24
CA ALA A 152 -14.10 -4.63 38.05
C ALA A 152 -13.00 -5.54 37.50
N PHE A 153 -13.34 -6.77 37.10
CA PHE A 153 -12.39 -7.70 36.49
C PHE A 153 -11.81 -7.15 35.18
N LYS A 154 -12.65 -6.60 34.29
CA LYS A 154 -12.20 -5.98 33.03
C LYS A 154 -11.33 -4.75 33.29
N ALA A 155 -11.63 -3.96 34.32
CA ALA A 155 -10.79 -2.83 34.73
C ALA A 155 -9.41 -3.31 35.19
N ALA A 156 -9.35 -4.25 36.14
CA ALA A 156 -8.10 -4.82 36.65
C ALA A 156 -7.25 -5.46 35.54
N LYS A 157 -7.89 -6.13 34.56
CA LYS A 157 -7.20 -6.68 33.39
C LYS A 157 -6.55 -5.59 32.54
N ARG A 158 -7.27 -4.50 32.23
CA ARG A 158 -6.72 -3.37 31.47
C ARG A 158 -5.58 -2.70 32.21
N ASP A 159 -5.72 -2.51 33.52
CA ASP A 159 -4.69 -1.87 34.36
C ASP A 159 -3.41 -2.72 34.37
N ARG A 160 -3.54 -4.05 34.49
CA ARG A 160 -2.42 -4.97 34.33
C ARG A 160 -1.76 -4.87 32.95
N GLU A 161 -2.54 -4.95 31.88
CA GLU A 161 -2.00 -4.87 30.52
C GLU A 161 -1.34 -3.52 30.24
N GLN A 162 -1.84 -2.44 30.83
CA GLN A 162 -1.22 -1.12 30.77
C GLN A 162 0.08 -1.08 31.56
N ALA A 163 0.12 -1.63 32.77
CA ALA A 163 1.34 -1.72 33.57
C ALA A 163 2.43 -2.56 32.88
N LEU A 164 2.07 -3.67 32.25
CA LEU A 164 3.01 -4.48 31.46
C LEU A 164 3.56 -3.71 30.26
N ARG A 165 2.70 -3.04 29.48
CA ARG A 165 3.13 -2.20 28.35
C ARG A 165 4.01 -1.04 28.79
N GLN A 166 3.72 -0.42 29.93
CA GLN A 166 4.56 0.64 30.50
C GLN A 166 5.92 0.09 30.91
N ALA A 167 5.97 -1.07 31.58
CA ALA A 167 7.22 -1.72 31.96
C ALA A 167 8.06 -2.13 30.74
N GLU A 168 7.44 -2.68 29.69
CA GLU A 168 8.13 -3.01 28.42
C GLU A 168 8.62 -1.76 27.69
N TYR A 169 7.82 -0.69 27.71
CA TYR A 169 8.22 0.60 27.15
C TYR A 169 9.44 1.15 27.89
N GLU A 170 9.41 1.18 29.22
CA GLU A 170 10.53 1.65 30.05
C GLU A 170 11.77 0.78 29.89
N ALA A 171 11.62 -0.55 29.85
CA ALA A 171 12.73 -1.48 29.61
C ALA A 171 13.38 -1.29 28.24
N SER A 172 12.60 -0.91 27.22
CA SER A 172 13.10 -0.65 25.85
C SER A 172 13.55 0.80 25.61
N GLN A 173 13.37 1.72 26.56
CA GLN A 173 13.85 3.11 26.46
C GLN A 173 15.35 3.23 26.11
N PRO A 174 16.28 2.56 26.81
CA PRO A 174 17.71 2.72 26.53
C PRO A 174 18.09 2.20 25.14
N GLN A 175 17.48 1.09 24.69
CA GLN A 175 17.68 0.56 23.35
C GLN A 175 17.19 1.54 22.29
N ARG A 176 15.98 2.09 22.46
CA ARG A 176 15.42 3.07 21.52
C ARG A 176 16.23 4.36 21.46
N ALA A 177 16.74 4.83 22.60
CA ALA A 177 17.64 5.98 22.64
C ALA A 177 18.96 5.69 21.91
N ALA A 178 19.54 4.49 22.09
CA ALA A 178 20.75 4.08 21.38
C ALA A 178 20.52 3.96 19.86
N ASP A 179 19.40 3.36 19.45
CA ASP A 179 19.02 3.25 18.04
C ASP A 179 18.79 4.63 17.42
N GLU A 180 18.14 5.55 18.13
CA GLU A 180 17.94 6.91 17.66
C GLU A 180 19.27 7.64 17.47
N GLN A 181 20.21 7.50 18.40
CA GLN A 181 21.56 8.06 18.27
C GLN A 181 22.32 7.43 17.10
N ALA A 182 22.26 6.11 16.93
CA ALA A 182 22.89 5.41 15.81
C ALA A 182 22.32 5.86 14.46
N ASN A 183 21.00 6.03 14.38
CA ASN A 183 20.33 6.53 13.17
C ASN A 183 20.71 7.98 12.86
N ARG A 184 20.82 8.85 13.88
CA ARG A 184 21.30 10.24 13.70
C ARG A 184 22.74 10.26 13.18
N ALA A 185 23.63 9.45 13.76
CA ALA A 185 25.03 9.35 13.32
C ALA A 185 25.15 8.78 11.89
N GLU A 186 24.38 7.75 11.55
CA GLU A 186 24.26 7.20 10.19
C GLU A 186 23.80 8.25 9.18
N PHE A 187 22.79 9.04 9.54
CA PHE A 187 22.27 10.11 8.69
C PHE A 187 23.34 11.18 8.45
N GLU A 188 24.01 11.64 9.50
CA GLU A 188 25.10 12.62 9.39
C GLU A 188 26.26 12.11 8.52
N ARG A 189 26.67 10.85 8.72
CA ARG A 189 27.70 10.21 7.90
C ARG A 189 27.32 10.18 6.43
N LYS A 190 26.07 9.77 6.12
CA LYS A 190 25.56 9.77 4.75
C LYS A 190 25.50 11.18 4.16
N GLN A 191 25.13 12.19 4.94
CA GLN A 191 25.15 13.59 4.49
C GLN A 191 26.57 14.05 4.14
N GLN A 192 27.56 13.72 4.97
CA GLN A 192 28.96 14.04 4.69
C GLN A 192 29.46 13.31 3.43
N GLU A 193 29.15 12.03 3.30
CA GLU A 193 29.53 11.23 2.15
C GLU A 193 28.91 11.75 0.84
N GLN A 194 27.64 12.17 0.86
CA GLN A 194 27.01 12.81 -0.30
C GLN A 194 27.73 14.11 -0.68
N LYS A 195 28.06 14.96 0.31
CA LYS A 195 28.83 16.19 0.06
C LYS A 195 30.20 15.89 -0.56
N LEU A 196 30.90 14.85 -0.09
CA LEU A 196 32.17 14.43 -0.65
C LEU A 196 32.02 13.89 -2.08
N ARG A 197 31.01 13.06 -2.35
CA ARG A 197 30.70 12.56 -3.70
C ARG A 197 30.32 13.70 -4.64
N ASP A 198 29.57 14.69 -4.17
CA ASP A 198 29.21 15.88 -4.94
C ASP A 198 30.44 16.73 -5.25
N ALA A 199 31.31 16.96 -4.27
CA ALA A 199 32.57 17.66 -4.47
C ALA A 199 33.47 16.93 -5.47
N GLN A 200 33.58 15.60 -5.39
CA GLN A 200 34.33 14.79 -6.36
C GLN A 200 33.71 14.89 -7.77
N ARG A 201 32.39 14.74 -7.89
CA ARG A 201 31.69 14.88 -9.18
C ARG A 201 31.88 16.26 -9.81
N GLN A 202 31.88 17.32 -9.00
CA GLN A 202 32.14 18.68 -9.44
C GLN A 202 33.60 18.87 -9.86
N ALA A 203 34.55 18.34 -9.10
CA ALA A 203 35.98 18.39 -9.44
C ALA A 203 36.29 17.64 -10.75
N GLU A 204 35.63 16.51 -11.00
CA GLU A 204 35.76 15.73 -12.23
C GLU A 204 34.92 16.25 -13.40
N ALA A 205 33.99 17.19 -13.17
CA ALA A 205 33.13 17.74 -14.22
C ALA A 205 33.89 18.31 -15.43
N PRO A 206 34.96 19.12 -15.27
CA PRO A 206 35.72 19.62 -16.42
C PRO A 206 36.42 18.49 -17.20
N GLN A 207 36.99 17.50 -16.50
CA GLN A 207 37.61 16.35 -17.15
C GLN A 207 36.58 15.50 -17.91
N ARG A 208 35.40 15.26 -17.32
CA ARG A 208 34.29 14.57 -18.00
C ARG A 208 33.79 15.35 -19.22
N ALA A 209 33.70 16.67 -19.14
CA ALA A 209 33.33 17.52 -20.28
C ALA A 209 34.37 17.45 -21.41
N ALA A 210 35.67 17.49 -21.07
CA ALA A 210 36.75 17.33 -22.04
C ALA A 210 36.71 15.96 -22.72
N ASN A 211 36.59 14.87 -21.93
CA ASN A 211 36.47 13.50 -22.45
C ASN A 211 35.23 13.33 -23.35
N ALA A 212 34.10 13.94 -22.99
CA ALA A 212 32.89 13.92 -23.81
C ALA A 212 33.09 14.68 -25.14
N ALA A 213 33.75 15.84 -25.11
CA ALA A 213 34.06 16.60 -26.32
C ALA A 213 35.00 15.80 -27.25
N GLU A 214 36.05 15.17 -26.71
CA GLU A 214 36.94 14.31 -27.49
C GLU A 214 36.21 13.12 -28.10
N TYR A 215 35.31 12.49 -27.36
CA TYR A 215 34.52 11.37 -27.86
C TYR A 215 33.59 11.80 -29.01
N GLN A 216 32.95 12.97 -28.89
CA GLN A 216 32.12 13.54 -29.95
C GLN A 216 32.94 13.86 -31.21
N GLN A 217 34.15 14.40 -31.07
CA GLN A 217 35.05 14.63 -32.20
C GLN A 217 35.40 13.32 -32.91
N LYS A 218 35.76 12.27 -32.15
CA LYS A 218 36.06 10.95 -32.72
C LYS A 218 34.86 10.35 -33.46
N GLN A 219 33.64 10.56 -32.97
CA GLN A 219 32.42 10.14 -33.67
C GLN A 219 32.23 10.93 -34.98
N ALA A 220 32.37 12.25 -34.95
CA ALA A 220 32.23 13.09 -36.14
C ALA A 220 33.29 12.74 -37.22
N ASP A 221 34.53 12.47 -36.80
CA ASP A 221 35.61 12.04 -37.69
C ASP A 221 35.31 10.67 -38.31
N TYR A 222 34.79 9.73 -37.51
CA TYR A 222 34.39 8.42 -38.00
C TYR A 222 33.25 8.54 -39.03
N ASP A 223 32.22 9.34 -38.72
CA ASP A 223 31.09 9.57 -39.63
C ASP A 223 31.52 10.29 -40.91
N ALA A 224 32.46 11.23 -40.83
CA ALA A 224 33.05 11.88 -41.99
C ALA A 224 33.82 10.87 -42.88
N ARG A 225 34.67 10.02 -42.28
CA ARG A 225 35.38 8.95 -43.01
C ARG A 225 34.43 7.98 -43.67
N MET A 226 33.33 7.61 -43.01
CA MET A 226 32.32 6.73 -43.58
C MET A 226 31.56 7.37 -44.73
N ARG A 227 31.25 8.67 -44.66
CA ARG A 227 30.64 9.42 -45.78
C ARG A 227 31.58 9.51 -46.96
N GLU A 228 32.83 9.89 -46.73
CA GLU A 228 33.85 9.99 -47.77
C GLU A 228 34.08 8.62 -48.46
N ALA A 229 34.13 7.53 -47.69
CA ALA A 229 34.24 6.19 -48.25
C ALA A 229 33.04 5.81 -49.14
N ARG A 230 31.82 6.21 -48.75
CA ARG A 230 30.60 6.00 -49.55
C ARG A 230 30.61 6.83 -50.83
N GLU A 231 31.02 8.10 -50.75
CA GLU A 231 31.13 9.01 -51.89
C GLU A 231 32.16 8.51 -52.89
N ARG A 232 33.37 8.19 -52.44
CA ARG A 232 34.41 7.57 -53.28
C ARG A 232 33.92 6.26 -53.89
N GLY A 233 33.21 5.43 -53.13
CA GLY A 233 32.59 4.21 -53.64
C GLY A 233 31.54 4.46 -54.73
N ALA A 234 30.71 5.49 -54.56
CA ALA A 234 29.69 5.90 -55.52
C ALA A 234 30.30 6.51 -56.79
N GLU A 235 31.32 7.36 -56.66
CA GLU A 235 32.08 7.91 -57.78
C GLU A 235 32.77 6.81 -58.59
N GLN A 236 33.46 5.89 -57.92
CA GLN A 236 34.05 4.74 -58.59
C GLN A 236 32.98 3.87 -59.27
N ALA A 237 31.80 3.70 -58.67
CA ALA A 237 30.69 2.99 -59.30
C ALA A 237 30.18 3.73 -60.56
N ARG A 238 30.07 5.07 -60.53
CA ARG A 238 29.72 5.89 -61.69
C ARG A 238 30.78 5.80 -62.79
N GLN A 239 32.05 5.93 -62.44
CA GLN A 239 33.17 5.77 -63.38
C GLN A 239 33.18 4.37 -64.01
N ARG A 240 32.94 3.31 -63.22
CA ARG A 240 32.79 1.94 -63.75
C ARG A 240 31.62 1.86 -64.74
N ALA A 241 30.45 2.43 -64.40
CA ALA A 241 29.30 2.43 -65.31
C ALA A 241 29.56 3.22 -66.61
N GLU A 242 30.25 4.36 -66.54
CA GLU A 242 30.65 5.15 -67.72
C GLU A 242 31.67 4.42 -68.58
N ASN A 243 32.67 3.78 -67.96
CA ASN A 243 33.67 2.98 -68.67
C ASN A 243 33.01 1.79 -69.39
N VAL A 244 32.05 1.12 -68.75
CA VAL A 244 31.26 0.03 -69.38
C VAL A 244 30.48 0.57 -70.58
N LYS A 245 29.74 1.68 -70.43
CA LYS A 245 29.03 2.32 -71.55
C LYS A 245 29.95 2.72 -72.70
N ALA A 246 31.11 3.29 -72.39
CA ALA A 246 32.10 3.68 -73.40
C ALA A 246 32.68 2.46 -74.12
N TYR A 247 32.90 1.35 -73.41
CA TYR A 247 33.35 0.09 -73.98
C TYR A 247 32.30 -0.52 -74.91
N GLU A 248 31.03 -0.56 -74.49
CA GLU A 248 29.90 -1.01 -75.30
C GLU A 248 29.73 -0.16 -76.58
N ALA A 249 29.82 1.17 -76.46
CA ALA A 249 29.76 2.08 -77.61
C ALA A 249 30.91 1.84 -78.60
N LYS A 250 32.14 1.60 -78.11
CA LYS A 250 33.28 1.24 -78.96
C LYS A 250 33.06 -0.10 -79.67
N GLN A 251 32.47 -1.09 -79.01
CA GLN A 251 32.12 -2.35 -79.65
C GLN A 251 31.09 -2.15 -80.77
N GLN A 252 30.02 -1.40 -80.52
CA GLN A 252 29.02 -1.10 -81.54
C GLN A 252 29.60 -0.33 -82.73
N GLN A 253 30.44 0.67 -82.48
CA GLN A 253 31.12 1.41 -83.55
C GLN A 253 32.08 0.52 -84.35
N ALA A 254 32.77 -0.42 -83.71
CA ALA A 254 33.62 -1.38 -84.42
C ALA A 254 32.79 -2.26 -85.37
N ILE A 255 31.63 -2.75 -84.91
CA ILE A 255 30.69 -3.52 -85.73
C ILE A 255 30.15 -2.67 -86.90
N GLN A 256 29.75 -1.42 -86.65
CA GLN A 256 29.27 -0.52 -87.70
C GLN A 256 30.34 -0.24 -88.76
N ARG A 257 31.58 0.07 -88.34
CA ARG A 257 32.70 0.28 -89.26
C ARG A 257 33.00 -0.96 -90.10
N GLN A 258 32.93 -2.16 -89.50
CA GLN A 258 33.09 -3.41 -90.26
C GLN A 258 32.00 -3.54 -91.35
N ARG A 259 30.73 -3.29 -91.00
CA ARG A 259 29.62 -3.29 -91.97
C ARG A 259 29.79 -2.26 -93.07
N GLU A 260 30.17 -1.02 -92.74
CA GLU A 260 30.41 0.02 -93.74
C GLU A 260 31.56 -0.33 -94.69
N VAL A 261 32.64 -0.94 -94.19
CA VAL A 261 33.76 -1.40 -95.02
C VAL A 261 33.31 -2.56 -95.92
N GLU A 262 32.51 -3.50 -95.42
CA GLU A 262 31.94 -4.59 -96.20
C GLU A 262 30.98 -4.06 -97.28
N GLU A 263 30.11 -3.11 -96.95
CA GLU A 263 29.25 -2.44 -97.94
C GLU A 263 30.07 -1.67 -98.98
N ARG A 264 31.13 -0.96 -98.57
CA ARG A 264 32.04 -0.28 -99.52
C ARG A 264 32.72 -1.29 -100.45
N ARG A 265 33.13 -2.46 -99.93
CA ARG A 265 33.70 -3.55 -100.73
C ARG A 265 32.66 -4.17 -101.67
N ALA A 266 31.42 -4.35 -101.22
CA ALA A 266 30.32 -4.86 -102.04
C ALA A 266 29.97 -3.88 -103.17
N LYS A 267 29.80 -2.59 -102.86
CA LYS A 267 29.60 -1.52 -103.86
C LYS A 267 30.78 -1.41 -104.84
N ALA A 268 32.02 -1.63 -104.38
CA ALA A 268 33.18 -1.70 -105.28
C ALA A 268 33.16 -2.93 -106.19
N ARG A 269 32.72 -4.10 -105.69
CA ARG A 269 32.52 -5.31 -106.49
C ARG A 269 31.36 -5.16 -107.49
N GLU A 270 30.26 -4.52 -107.09
CA GLU A 270 29.16 -4.19 -107.99
C GLU A 270 29.59 -3.21 -109.08
N LYS A 271 30.36 -2.17 -108.76
CA LYS A 271 30.98 -1.28 -109.76
C LYS A 271 31.97 -2.02 -110.68
N GLN A 272 32.61 -3.09 -110.21
CA GLN A 272 33.44 -3.98 -111.04
C GLN A 272 32.61 -4.94 -111.90
N SER A 273 31.42 -5.39 -111.45
CA SER A 273 30.53 -6.28 -112.22
C SER A 273 29.54 -5.56 -113.13
N SER A 274 29.21 -4.29 -112.87
CA SER A 274 28.34 -3.46 -113.71
C SER A 274 29.07 -2.78 -114.88
N GLY A 275 30.30 -3.20 -115.19
CA GLY A 275 30.88 -3.00 -116.52
C GLY A 275 31.09 -1.54 -116.95
N GLU A 276 31.72 -0.72 -116.13
CA GLU A 276 32.49 0.42 -116.68
C GLU A 276 33.97 0.02 -116.64
N SER A 277 34.43 -0.57 -117.74
CA SER A 277 35.85 -0.79 -117.96
C SER A 277 36.52 0.56 -118.22
N PRO A 278 37.45 1.06 -117.39
CA PRO A 278 38.38 2.08 -117.83
C PRO A 278 39.30 1.40 -118.84
N ARG A 279 39.25 1.87 -120.08
CA ARG A 279 40.19 1.47 -121.13
C ARG A 279 41.64 1.68 -120.62
N PRO A 280 42.58 0.76 -120.93
CA PRO A 280 43.93 0.81 -120.40
C PRO A 280 44.74 1.90 -121.12
N PHE A 281 45.61 2.60 -120.38
CA PHE A 281 46.67 3.50 -120.85
C PHE A 281 46.39 4.40 -122.07
N GLY A 282 46.27 5.70 -121.82
CA GLY A 282 46.50 6.75 -122.81
C GLY A 282 47.58 7.71 -122.30
N PHE A 283 48.62 7.88 -123.11
CA PHE A 283 49.54 9.02 -123.27
C PHE A 283 49.37 10.22 -122.33
#